data_AF-A0A1Q8T504-F1
#
_entry.id   AF-A0A1Q8T504-F1
#
_cell.length_a   1.000
_cell.length_b   1.000
_cell.length_c   1.000
_cell.angle_alpha   90.00
_cell.angle_beta   90.00
_cell.angle_gamma   90.00
#
_symmetry.space_group_name_H-M   'P 1'
#
loop_
_entity.id
_entity.type
_entity.pdbx_description
1 polymer ?
#
loop_
_entity_poly.entity_id
_entity_poly.type
_entity_poly.pdbx_seq_one_letter_code
_entity_poly.pdbx_strand_id
1 'polypeptide(L)'
;MPKYEYAQRRRDDGTIERIYPRDLHDAGTRATARASELWDEHFEVRVFPRYRTDAPHFYSLGKRRYIDERVESDPSHDKRVEELLARLKGNEYKIGFYEKDGEEKQFVTVAKPSNYLWDSEVTRSLTRSVRCRHDIFGEAEGRNLTAGFPWVAIEVVNTHYPDEKTLEAFLALSEQLPFVVLFDLVAVPNYFFKIDEKRQEIRTIYYVYDGSVWKNGNRWKRCSAQFLREKLEEHKNYVISRRS
;
A
#
# COMPACT_ATOMS: atom_id res chain seq x y z
N MET A 1 28.54 -14.84 -4.49
CA MET A 1 27.41 -15.74 -4.11
C MET A 1 26.27 -15.53 -5.08
N PRO A 2 25.50 -16.57 -5.46
CA PRO A 2 24.34 -16.43 -6.33
C PRO A 2 23.30 -15.50 -5.70
N LYS A 3 22.65 -14.64 -6.50
CA LYS A 3 21.63 -13.69 -6.03
C LYS A 3 20.36 -14.38 -5.51
N TYR A 4 20.05 -15.56 -6.05
CA TYR A 4 18.91 -16.39 -5.67
C TYR A 4 19.44 -17.79 -5.35
N GLU A 5 19.10 -18.30 -4.17
CA GLU A 5 19.54 -19.63 -3.72
C GLU A 5 18.86 -20.75 -4.52
N TYR A 6 17.61 -20.54 -4.91
CA TYR A 6 16.84 -21.42 -5.78
C TYR A 6 15.77 -20.62 -6.53
N ALA A 7 15.12 -21.26 -7.50
CA ALA A 7 13.92 -20.77 -8.14
C ALA A 7 12.75 -21.74 -7.89
N GLN A 8 11.53 -21.23 -7.82
CA GLN A 8 10.31 -22.02 -7.62
C GLN A 8 9.46 -22.05 -8.89
N ARG A 9 8.80 -23.17 -9.15
CA ARG A 9 7.71 -23.25 -10.14
C ARG A 9 6.49 -23.93 -9.54
N ARG A 10 5.30 -23.49 -9.96
CA ARG A 10 4.06 -24.23 -9.68
C ARG A 10 3.86 -25.29 -10.76
N ARG A 11 3.60 -26.51 -10.34
CA ARG A 11 3.18 -27.61 -11.21
C ARG A 11 1.67 -27.56 -11.42
N ASP A 12 1.18 -28.31 -12.41
CA ASP A 12 -0.24 -28.36 -12.78
C ASP A 12 -1.12 -28.90 -11.63
N ASP A 13 -0.55 -29.72 -10.74
CA ASP A 13 -1.19 -30.24 -9.54
C ASP A 13 -1.19 -29.25 -8.35
N GLY A 14 -0.70 -28.03 -8.56
CA GLY A 14 -0.60 -26.99 -7.54
C GLY A 14 0.61 -27.12 -6.61
N THR A 15 1.43 -28.17 -6.74
CA THR A 15 2.63 -28.33 -5.93
C THR A 15 3.74 -27.37 -6.34
N ILE A 16 4.60 -27.00 -5.37
CA ILE A 16 5.74 -26.11 -5.61
C ILE A 16 7.00 -26.94 -5.70
N GLU A 17 7.71 -26.80 -6.82
CA GLU A 17 9.01 -27.42 -7.04
C GLU A 17 10.11 -26.37 -6.99
N ARG A 18 11.20 -26.69 -6.27
CA ARG A 18 12.41 -25.88 -6.19
C ARG A 18 13.48 -26.42 -7.11
N ILE A 19 14.10 -25.53 -7.88
CA ILE A 19 15.26 -25.83 -8.73
C ILE A 19 16.44 -25.02 -8.20
N TYR A 20 17.53 -25.69 -7.85
CA TYR A 20 18.74 -25.06 -7.35
C TYR A 20 19.72 -24.79 -8.50
N PRO A 21 20.62 -23.80 -8.37
CA PRO A 21 21.63 -23.50 -9.38
C PRO A 21 22.46 -24.71 -9.79
N ARG A 22 22.84 -25.56 -8.82
CA ARG A 22 23.58 -26.81 -9.08
C ARG A 22 22.82 -27.80 -9.96
N ASP A 23 21.49 -27.80 -9.91
CA ASP A 23 20.67 -28.72 -10.69
C ASP A 23 20.69 -28.34 -12.18
N LEU A 24 21.09 -27.10 -12.52
CA LEU A 24 21.30 -26.67 -13.90
C LEU A 24 22.52 -27.33 -14.56
N HIS A 25 23.30 -28.15 -13.87
CA HIS A 25 24.28 -29.02 -14.53
C HIS A 25 23.60 -30.17 -15.29
N ASP A 26 22.41 -30.59 -14.87
CA ASP A 26 21.61 -31.57 -15.57
C ASP A 26 20.90 -30.96 -16.79
N ALA A 27 20.99 -31.64 -17.94
CA ALA A 27 20.43 -31.16 -19.20
C ALA A 27 18.89 -31.15 -19.19
N GLY A 28 18.27 -32.16 -18.58
CA GLY A 28 16.81 -32.24 -18.46
C GLY A 28 16.26 -31.11 -17.60
N THR A 29 16.91 -30.85 -16.48
CA THR A 29 16.57 -29.78 -15.53
C THR A 29 16.76 -28.41 -16.17
N ARG A 30 17.83 -28.18 -16.95
CA ARG A 30 18.01 -26.93 -17.71
C ARG A 30 16.89 -26.71 -18.72
N ALA A 31 16.53 -27.72 -19.50
CA ALA A 31 15.47 -27.61 -20.49
C ALA A 31 14.14 -27.28 -19.82
N THR A 32 13.84 -27.99 -18.73
CA THR A 32 12.67 -27.78 -17.88
C THR A 32 12.63 -26.36 -17.31
N ALA A 33 13.73 -25.90 -16.73
CA ALA A 33 13.86 -24.56 -16.16
C ALA A 33 13.68 -23.45 -17.20
N ARG A 34 14.12 -23.66 -18.46
CA ARG A 34 13.93 -22.70 -19.55
C ARG A 34 12.49 -22.64 -20.07
N ALA A 35 11.80 -23.77 -20.05
CA ALA A 35 10.42 -23.88 -20.51
C ALA A 35 9.38 -23.48 -19.45
N SER A 36 9.78 -23.44 -18.17
CA SER A 36 8.89 -23.14 -17.05
C SER A 36 8.86 -21.65 -16.71
N GLU A 37 7.75 -21.19 -16.12
CA GLU A 37 7.74 -19.93 -15.38
C GLU A 37 8.36 -20.12 -14.00
N LEU A 38 9.54 -19.54 -13.81
CA LEU A 38 10.27 -19.61 -12.56
C LEU A 38 10.13 -18.30 -11.77
N TRP A 39 10.01 -18.45 -10.46
CA TRP A 39 9.82 -17.36 -9.52
C TRP A 39 10.86 -17.42 -8.38
N ASP A 40 11.03 -16.32 -7.67
CA ASP A 40 11.74 -16.31 -6.40
C ASP A 40 10.92 -16.97 -5.29
N GLU A 41 11.47 -17.00 -4.08
CA GLU A 41 10.88 -17.73 -2.95
C GLU A 41 9.50 -17.24 -2.50
N HIS A 42 9.15 -15.99 -2.85
CA HIS A 42 7.90 -15.33 -2.49
C HIS A 42 6.91 -15.23 -3.66
N PHE A 43 7.20 -15.82 -4.83
CA PHE A 43 6.40 -15.66 -6.05
C PHE A 43 6.25 -14.21 -6.52
N GLU A 44 7.23 -13.36 -6.24
CA GLU A 44 7.16 -11.94 -6.50
C GLU A 44 7.95 -11.49 -7.72
N VAL A 45 9.04 -12.19 -8.04
CA VAL A 45 9.95 -11.83 -9.12
C VAL A 45 10.14 -13.01 -10.05
N ARG A 46 9.82 -12.82 -11.33
CA ARG A 46 10.16 -13.78 -12.37
C ARG A 46 11.68 -13.88 -12.50
N VAL A 47 12.19 -15.09 -12.37
CA VAL A 47 13.61 -15.40 -12.51
C VAL A 47 13.84 -16.29 -13.72
N PHE A 48 15.06 -16.30 -14.22
CA PHE A 48 15.46 -17.00 -15.43
C PHE A 48 16.74 -17.79 -15.15
N PRO A 49 16.85 -19.03 -15.67
CA PRO A 49 18.06 -19.81 -15.50
C PRO A 49 19.17 -19.25 -16.40
N ARG A 50 20.36 -19.10 -15.85
CA ARG A 50 21.59 -18.85 -16.60
C ARG A 50 22.57 -19.97 -16.29
N TYR A 51 22.86 -20.77 -17.32
CA TYR A 51 23.89 -21.79 -17.22
C TYR A 51 25.26 -21.19 -17.53
N ARG A 52 26.21 -21.43 -16.63
CA ARG A 52 27.64 -21.33 -16.84
C ARG A 52 28.28 -22.57 -16.25
N THR A 53 29.33 -23.10 -16.87
CA THR A 53 29.96 -24.35 -16.46
C THR A 53 30.51 -24.30 -15.03
N ASP A 54 30.94 -23.12 -14.60
CA ASP A 54 31.53 -22.84 -13.29
C ASP A 54 30.53 -22.26 -12.28
N ALA A 55 29.56 -21.48 -12.76
CA ALA A 55 28.65 -20.70 -11.91
C ALA A 55 27.24 -20.62 -12.51
N PRO A 56 26.49 -21.74 -12.57
CA PRO A 56 25.07 -21.66 -12.89
C PRO A 56 24.36 -20.83 -11.82
N HIS A 57 23.37 -20.03 -12.22
CA HIS A 57 22.61 -19.19 -11.31
C HIS A 57 21.28 -18.77 -11.92
N PHE A 58 20.40 -18.24 -11.09
CA PHE A 58 19.20 -17.55 -11.55
C PHE A 58 19.43 -16.04 -11.55
N TYR A 59 18.78 -15.36 -12.49
CA TYR A 59 18.79 -13.90 -12.58
C TYR A 59 17.39 -13.39 -12.89
N SER A 60 17.11 -12.14 -12.56
CA SER A 60 15.88 -11.44 -12.92
C SER A 60 16.18 -10.36 -13.95
N LEU A 61 15.24 -10.12 -14.86
CA LEU A 61 15.34 -9.02 -15.84
C LEU A 61 14.98 -7.66 -15.22
N GLY A 62 14.29 -7.67 -14.08
CA GLY A 62 13.97 -6.46 -13.32
C GLY A 62 15.07 -6.09 -12.32
N LYS A 63 15.23 -4.79 -12.05
CA LYS A 63 16.01 -4.31 -10.90
C LYS A 63 15.31 -4.74 -9.60
N ARG A 64 16.09 -4.92 -8.52
CA ARG A 64 15.52 -5.16 -7.17
C ARG A 64 14.61 -3.97 -6.85
N ARG A 65 13.35 -4.24 -6.53
CA ARG A 65 12.40 -3.19 -6.17
C ARG A 65 12.72 -2.74 -4.75
N TYR A 66 12.66 -1.44 -4.52
CA TYR A 66 12.50 -0.90 -3.18
C TYR A 66 11.16 -1.42 -2.65
N ILE A 67 11.20 -2.07 -1.50
CA ILE A 67 10.01 -2.47 -0.76
C ILE A 67 10.09 -1.69 0.54
N ASP A 68 9.09 -0.88 0.81
CA ASP A 68 8.92 -0.32 2.14
C ASP A 68 8.39 -1.44 3.05
N GLU A 69 9.31 -2.25 3.58
CA GLU A 69 9.00 -3.40 4.47
C GLU A 69 8.90 -2.97 5.94
N ARG A 70 8.65 -1.68 6.23
CA ARG A 70 8.55 -1.22 7.62
C ARG A 70 7.32 -1.84 8.28
N VAL A 71 7.55 -2.94 8.96
CA VAL A 71 6.56 -3.58 9.83
C VAL A 71 6.50 -2.74 11.10
N GLU A 72 5.47 -1.92 11.24
CA GLU A 72 5.11 -1.37 12.55
C GLU A 72 4.62 -2.56 13.40
N SER A 73 5.44 -3.02 14.35
CA SER A 73 5.12 -4.15 15.23
C SER A 73 4.56 -3.68 16.59
N ASP A 74 3.93 -2.50 16.61
CA ASP A 74 3.39 -1.92 17.83
C ASP A 74 1.98 -2.47 18.11
N PRO A 75 1.71 -3.03 19.30
CA PRO A 75 0.39 -3.62 19.59
C PRO A 75 -0.78 -2.63 19.46
N SER A 76 -0.55 -1.34 19.67
CA SER A 76 -1.59 -0.31 19.52
C SER A 76 -1.87 0.04 18.06
N HIS A 77 -0.86 -0.09 17.19
CA HIS A 77 -1.02 -0.03 15.74
C HIS A 77 -1.89 -1.18 15.25
N ASP A 78 -1.51 -2.42 15.56
CA ASP A 78 -2.19 -3.62 15.06
C ASP A 78 -3.65 -3.66 15.50
N LYS A 79 -3.89 -3.36 16.79
CA LYS A 79 -5.25 -3.22 17.31
C LYS A 79 -6.05 -2.17 16.54
N ARG A 80 -5.43 -1.05 16.17
CA ARG A 80 -6.12 0.01 15.43
C ARG A 80 -6.43 -0.42 13.99
N VAL A 81 -5.51 -1.10 13.32
CA VAL A 81 -5.73 -1.70 11.99
C VAL A 81 -6.90 -2.69 12.05
N GLU A 82 -6.92 -3.60 13.01
CA GLU A 82 -8.00 -4.57 13.20
C GLU A 82 -9.35 -3.89 13.45
N GLU A 83 -9.40 -2.88 14.34
CA GLU A 83 -10.61 -2.11 14.62
C GLU A 83 -11.17 -1.41 13.38
N LEU A 84 -10.31 -0.77 12.60
CA LEU A 84 -10.72 -0.08 11.37
C LEU A 84 -11.19 -1.08 10.31
N LEU A 85 -10.43 -2.16 10.10
CA LEU A 85 -10.76 -3.18 9.11
C LEU A 85 -12.10 -3.85 9.41
N ALA A 86 -12.39 -4.17 10.67
CA ALA A 86 -13.66 -4.74 11.09
C ALA A 86 -14.85 -3.83 10.77
N ARG A 87 -14.67 -2.51 10.88
CA ARG A 87 -15.72 -1.52 10.57
C ARG A 87 -15.89 -1.26 9.08
N LEU A 88 -14.83 -1.44 8.29
CA LEU A 88 -14.83 -1.28 6.83
C LEU A 88 -15.47 -2.48 6.13
N LYS A 89 -15.17 -3.70 6.60
CA LYS A 89 -15.72 -4.94 6.01
C LYS A 89 -17.26 -4.93 6.05
N GLY A 90 -17.87 -5.17 4.89
CA GLY A 90 -19.33 -5.26 4.72
C GLY A 90 -20.08 -3.93 4.80
N ASN A 91 -19.38 -2.79 4.88
CA ASN A 91 -20.01 -1.47 4.97
C ASN A 91 -19.57 -0.56 3.81
N GLU A 92 -20.45 0.36 3.42
CA GLU A 92 -20.19 1.33 2.36
C GLU A 92 -20.14 2.74 2.94
N TYR A 93 -18.97 3.37 2.90
CA TYR A 93 -18.78 4.72 3.41
C TYR A 93 -18.42 5.69 2.29
N LYS A 94 -18.99 6.90 2.33
CA LYS A 94 -18.43 8.03 1.57
C LYS A 94 -17.20 8.54 2.28
N ILE A 95 -16.08 8.68 1.57
CA ILE A 95 -14.84 9.26 2.11
C ILE A 95 -14.80 10.72 1.72
N GLY A 96 -14.48 11.59 2.66
CA GLY A 96 -14.47 13.03 2.41
C GLY A 96 -14.00 13.87 3.59
N PHE A 97 -14.22 15.17 3.47
CA PHE A 97 -13.94 16.14 4.51
C PHE A 97 -15.12 17.09 4.67
N TYR A 98 -15.15 17.80 5.79
CA TYR A 98 -16.15 18.85 5.98
C TYR A 98 -15.54 20.20 5.63
N GLU A 99 -16.20 20.90 4.72
CA GLU A 99 -15.96 22.31 4.45
C GLU A 99 -16.97 23.15 5.22
N LYS A 100 -16.56 24.37 5.58
CA LYS A 100 -17.46 25.39 6.09
C LYS A 100 -17.55 26.51 5.05
N ASP A 101 -18.75 26.76 4.56
CA ASP A 101 -19.07 27.93 3.75
C ASP A 101 -19.99 28.83 4.56
N GLY A 102 -19.42 29.89 5.15
CA GLY A 102 -20.10 30.70 6.15
C GLY A 102 -20.54 29.87 7.38
N GLU A 103 -21.84 29.82 7.63
CA GLU A 103 -22.45 29.04 8.72
C GLU A 103 -22.79 27.60 8.33
N GLU A 104 -22.80 27.28 7.03
CA GLU A 104 -23.15 25.94 6.56
C GLU A 104 -21.94 25.01 6.61
N LYS A 105 -22.16 23.80 7.13
CA LYS A 105 -21.16 22.74 7.16
C LYS A 105 -21.57 21.65 6.18
N GLN A 106 -20.81 21.51 5.09
CA GLN A 106 -21.10 20.56 4.02
C GLN A 106 -20.03 19.47 3.95
N PHE A 107 -20.44 18.24 3.63
CA PHE A 107 -19.52 17.12 3.45
C PHE A 107 -19.13 17.00 1.97
N VAL A 108 -17.85 17.26 1.68
CA VAL A 108 -17.28 17.16 0.34
C VAL A 108 -16.70 15.76 0.17
N THR A 109 -17.24 15.01 -0.79
CA THR A 109 -16.85 13.62 -1.05
C THR A 109 -15.61 13.58 -1.96
N VAL A 110 -14.59 12.85 -1.51
CA VAL A 110 -13.36 12.54 -2.27
C VAL A 110 -13.50 11.19 -2.99
N ALA A 111 -14.07 10.19 -2.32
CA ALA A 111 -14.31 8.87 -2.90
C ALA A 111 -15.59 8.26 -2.33
N LYS A 112 -16.24 7.38 -3.12
CA LYS A 112 -17.40 6.61 -2.68
C LYS A 112 -17.17 5.12 -2.93
N PRO A 113 -16.35 4.44 -2.09
CA PRO A 113 -16.22 3.00 -2.12
C PRO A 113 -17.58 2.30 -2.09
N SER A 114 -17.83 1.45 -3.08
CA SER A 114 -19.02 0.61 -3.14
C SER A 114 -18.62 -0.78 -3.61
N ASN A 115 -19.09 -1.82 -2.91
CA ASN A 115 -18.66 -3.21 -3.07
C ASN A 115 -17.13 -3.38 -2.97
N TYR A 116 -16.50 -2.75 -1.97
CA TYR A 116 -15.05 -2.85 -1.79
C TYR A 116 -14.67 -4.09 -0.98
N LEU A 117 -13.65 -4.79 -1.47
CA LEU A 117 -12.92 -5.79 -0.72
C LEU A 117 -11.82 -5.07 0.06
N TRP A 118 -11.94 -5.09 1.38
CA TRP A 118 -10.97 -4.51 2.30
C TRP A 118 -10.11 -5.61 2.92
N ASP A 119 -8.80 -5.40 2.89
CA ASP A 119 -7.84 -6.30 3.52
C ASP A 119 -6.68 -5.51 4.14
N SER A 120 -5.95 -6.13 5.06
CA SER A 120 -4.80 -5.52 5.74
C SER A 120 -3.47 -6.06 5.21
N GLU A 121 -2.40 -5.30 5.41
CA GLU A 121 -1.02 -5.69 5.03
C GLU A 121 -0.88 -6.00 3.53
N VAL A 122 -1.62 -5.26 2.71
CA VAL A 122 -1.72 -5.51 1.27
C VAL A 122 -0.55 -4.87 0.54
N THR A 123 0.30 -5.70 -0.07
CA THR A 123 1.41 -5.20 -0.88
C THR A 123 0.93 -4.81 -2.28
N ARG A 124 1.29 -3.59 -2.70
CA ARG A 124 1.04 -3.06 -4.06
C ARG A 124 2.33 -2.51 -4.66
N SER A 125 2.47 -2.68 -5.98
CA SER A 125 3.53 -2.00 -6.73
C SER A 125 3.05 -0.60 -7.07
N LEU A 126 3.67 0.41 -6.47
CA LEU A 126 3.34 1.81 -6.73
C LEU A 126 4.03 2.33 -7.99
N THR A 127 5.26 1.87 -8.24
CA THR A 127 5.99 2.13 -9.48
C THR A 127 6.70 0.85 -9.94
N ARG A 128 7.44 0.93 -11.05
CA ARG A 128 8.29 -0.19 -11.50
C ARG A 128 9.34 -0.60 -10.46
N SER A 129 9.76 0.32 -9.60
CA SER A 129 10.85 0.14 -8.65
C SER A 129 10.43 0.30 -7.20
N VAL A 130 9.19 0.66 -6.90
CA VAL A 130 8.69 0.87 -5.53
C VAL A 130 7.47 -0.02 -5.29
N ARG A 131 7.53 -0.80 -4.21
CA ARG A 131 6.41 -1.50 -3.60
C ARG A 131 6.17 -0.93 -2.21
N CYS A 132 4.92 -0.87 -1.82
CA CYS A 132 4.49 -0.47 -0.49
C CYS A 132 3.51 -1.53 0.02
N ARG A 133 3.63 -1.85 1.31
CA ARG A 133 2.64 -2.66 2.02
C ARG A 133 1.76 -1.70 2.79
N HIS A 134 0.51 -1.60 2.37
CA HIS A 134 -0.47 -0.72 2.99
C HIS A 134 -1.06 -1.40 4.23
N ASP A 135 -1.25 -0.64 5.31
CA ASP A 135 -1.84 -1.18 6.54
C ASP A 135 -3.27 -1.68 6.28
N ILE A 136 -4.06 -0.90 5.55
CA ILE A 136 -5.37 -1.30 5.03
C ILE A 136 -5.50 -0.84 3.58
N PHE A 137 -5.99 -1.73 2.71
CA PHE A 137 -6.23 -1.45 1.31
C PHE A 137 -7.63 -1.91 0.89
N GLY A 138 -8.31 -1.08 0.11
CA GLY A 138 -9.64 -1.33 -0.43
C GLY A 138 -9.67 -1.19 -1.95
N GLU A 139 -10.31 -2.16 -2.61
CA GLU A 139 -10.61 -2.09 -4.04
C GLU A 139 -11.98 -2.68 -4.38
N ALA A 140 -12.62 -2.16 -5.44
CA ALA A 140 -13.93 -2.64 -5.87
C ALA A 140 -13.89 -4.10 -6.39
N GLU A 141 -14.86 -4.90 -5.98
CA GLU A 141 -15.11 -6.23 -6.54
C GLU A 141 -15.49 -6.11 -8.03
N GLY A 142 -14.90 -6.94 -8.90
CA GLY A 142 -15.22 -6.93 -10.35
C GLY A 142 -14.39 -6.00 -11.23
N ARG A 143 -13.40 -5.29 -10.67
CA ARG A 143 -12.23 -4.67 -11.36
C ARG A 143 -12.55 -3.76 -12.56
N ASN A 144 -12.82 -2.48 -12.28
CA ASN A 144 -12.44 -1.38 -13.16
C ASN A 144 -11.95 -0.21 -12.30
N LEU A 145 -10.65 0.08 -12.33
CA LEU A 145 -10.06 1.23 -11.62
C LEU A 145 -10.46 2.52 -12.34
N THR A 146 -11.47 3.21 -11.81
CA THR A 146 -12.04 4.43 -12.40
C THR A 146 -12.27 5.48 -11.30
N ALA A 147 -12.58 6.72 -11.67
CA ALA A 147 -12.90 7.75 -10.69
C ALA A 147 -14.08 7.38 -9.77
N GLY A 148 -15.02 6.56 -10.26
CA GLY A 148 -16.13 6.03 -9.44
C GLY A 148 -15.73 4.86 -8.54
N PHE A 149 -14.61 4.20 -8.83
CA PHE A 149 -14.08 3.04 -8.11
C PHE A 149 -12.57 3.21 -7.88
N PRO A 150 -12.12 4.23 -7.13
CA PRO A 150 -10.70 4.48 -6.89
C PRO A 150 -10.11 3.46 -5.92
N TRP A 151 -8.85 3.08 -6.08
CA TRP A 151 -8.15 2.41 -4.98
C TRP A 151 -8.08 3.31 -3.76
N VAL A 152 -8.25 2.72 -2.57
CA VAL A 152 -8.15 3.45 -1.30
C VAL A 152 -7.17 2.71 -0.40
N ALA A 153 -6.10 3.39 0.00
CA ALA A 153 -5.20 2.96 1.07
C ALA A 153 -5.47 3.78 2.33
N ILE A 154 -5.33 3.15 3.50
CA ILE A 154 -5.35 3.82 4.80
C ILE A 154 -4.05 3.44 5.50
N GLU A 155 -3.21 4.44 5.75
CA GLU A 155 -1.98 4.31 6.52
C GLU A 155 -2.25 4.68 7.97
N VAL A 156 -2.04 3.74 8.88
CA VAL A 156 -2.23 3.89 10.32
C VAL A 156 -0.86 4.24 10.92
N VAL A 157 -0.67 5.53 11.20
CA VAL A 157 0.63 6.04 11.63
C VAL A 157 0.77 5.99 13.15
N ASN A 158 1.80 5.31 13.63
CA ASN A 158 2.27 5.38 15.02
C ASN A 158 3.68 5.98 15.09
N THR A 159 4.70 5.20 14.71
CA THR A 159 6.10 5.66 14.69
C THR A 159 6.65 5.77 13.26
N HIS A 160 6.13 4.98 12.33
CA HIS A 160 6.56 4.98 10.94
C HIS A 160 5.66 5.86 10.06
N TYR A 161 6.24 6.96 9.58
CA TYR A 161 5.67 7.80 8.52
C TYR A 161 6.17 7.30 7.16
N PRO A 162 5.42 7.52 6.05
CA PRO A 162 5.94 7.25 4.72
C PRO A 162 7.22 8.04 4.50
N ASP A 163 8.25 7.38 3.98
CA ASP A 163 9.48 8.09 3.61
C ASP A 163 9.35 8.80 2.26
N GLU A 164 10.41 9.51 1.86
CA GLU A 164 10.39 10.31 0.63
C GLU A 164 10.04 9.47 -0.60
N LYS A 165 10.60 8.26 -0.72
CA LYS A 165 10.37 7.41 -1.89
C LYS A 165 8.94 6.88 -1.91
N THR A 166 8.42 6.49 -0.75
CA THR A 166 7.04 6.01 -0.61
C THR A 166 6.04 7.14 -0.88
N LEU A 167 6.26 8.33 -0.32
CA LEU A 167 5.41 9.49 -0.57
C LEU A 167 5.45 9.93 -2.04
N GLU A 168 6.64 10.04 -2.65
CA GLU A 168 6.77 10.34 -4.08
C GLU A 168 6.02 9.32 -4.94
N ALA A 169 6.07 8.04 -4.57
CA ALA A 169 5.36 6.98 -5.27
C ALA A 169 3.83 7.08 -5.07
N PHE A 170 3.34 7.44 -3.88
CA PHE A 170 1.92 7.73 -3.66
C PHE A 170 1.44 8.89 -4.54
N LEU A 171 2.19 9.99 -4.56
CA LEU A 171 1.88 11.16 -5.37
C LEU A 171 1.84 10.77 -6.86
N ALA A 172 2.91 10.17 -7.38
CA ALA A 172 2.98 9.77 -8.78
C ALA A 172 1.87 8.79 -9.19
N LEU A 173 1.51 7.83 -8.32
CA LEU A 173 0.43 6.89 -8.61
C LEU A 173 -0.94 7.57 -8.60
N SER A 174 -1.21 8.42 -7.60
CA SER A 174 -2.48 9.15 -7.49
C SER A 174 -2.69 10.22 -8.58
N GLU A 175 -1.62 10.68 -9.22
CA GLU A 175 -1.71 11.54 -10.41
C GLU A 175 -2.17 10.76 -11.65
N GLN A 176 -1.77 9.49 -11.75
CA GLN A 176 -1.99 8.67 -12.94
C GLN A 176 -3.24 7.81 -12.86
N LEU A 177 -3.60 7.38 -11.65
CA LEU A 177 -4.70 6.46 -11.40
C LEU A 177 -5.63 7.04 -10.32
N PRO A 178 -6.94 6.71 -10.36
CA PRO A 178 -7.86 6.94 -9.26
C PRO A 178 -7.40 6.21 -7.98
N PHE A 179 -6.58 6.88 -7.19
CA PHE A 179 -5.96 6.33 -5.98
C PHE A 179 -5.97 7.39 -4.88
N VAL A 180 -6.46 7.00 -3.70
CA VAL A 180 -6.55 7.86 -2.51
C VAL A 180 -5.76 7.19 -1.39
N VAL A 181 -4.89 7.95 -0.73
CA VAL A 181 -4.21 7.49 0.51
C VAL A 181 -4.72 8.33 1.67
N LEU A 182 -5.21 7.68 2.71
CA LEU A 182 -5.74 8.32 3.92
C LEU A 182 -4.77 8.09 5.08
N PHE A 183 -4.71 9.02 6.02
CA PHE A 183 -3.86 8.89 7.22
C PHE A 183 -4.70 8.87 8.50
N ASP A 184 -4.54 7.82 9.31
CA ASP A 184 -4.99 7.78 10.70
C ASP A 184 -3.79 7.82 11.65
N LEU A 185 -3.94 8.40 12.83
CA LEU A 185 -2.86 8.48 13.82
C LEU A 185 -3.29 7.79 15.11
N VAL A 186 -2.53 6.78 15.53
CA VAL A 186 -2.84 5.93 16.70
C VAL A 186 -2.96 6.75 17.98
N ALA A 187 -2.08 7.75 18.16
CA ALA A 187 -2.06 8.60 19.34
C ALA A 187 -3.32 9.49 19.52
N VAL A 188 -4.09 9.71 18.46
CA VAL A 188 -5.27 10.60 18.43
C VAL A 188 -6.39 9.96 17.62
N PRO A 189 -6.89 8.80 18.07
CA PRO A 189 -7.81 8.00 17.28
C PRO A 189 -9.12 8.74 17.04
N ASN A 190 -9.76 8.48 15.90
CA ASN A 190 -11.01 9.09 15.48
C ASN A 190 -10.96 10.62 15.29
N TYR A 191 -9.76 11.21 15.14
CA TYR A 191 -9.59 12.63 14.84
C TYR A 191 -9.23 12.87 13.37
N PHE A 192 -8.06 12.38 12.94
CA PHE A 192 -7.52 12.54 11.58
C PHE A 192 -8.31 11.72 10.56
N PHE A 193 -8.66 10.50 10.96
CA PHE A 193 -9.59 9.62 10.26
C PHE A 193 -10.73 9.25 11.21
N LYS A 194 -11.99 9.46 10.81
CA LYS A 194 -13.16 9.14 11.63
C LYS A 194 -14.25 8.50 10.79
N ILE A 195 -14.64 7.29 11.15
CA ILE A 195 -15.83 6.63 10.62
C ILE A 195 -17.05 7.05 11.45
N ASP A 196 -18.04 7.65 10.79
CA ASP A 196 -19.37 7.96 11.30
C ASP A 196 -20.38 6.98 10.67
N GLU A 197 -20.73 5.95 11.44
CA GLU A 197 -21.67 4.89 11.00
C GLU A 197 -23.09 5.40 10.81
N LYS A 198 -23.51 6.44 11.53
CA LYS A 198 -24.87 6.99 11.38
C LYS A 198 -25.03 7.72 10.05
N ARG A 199 -23.97 8.40 9.61
CA ARG A 199 -23.94 9.14 8.34
C ARG A 199 -23.43 8.31 7.17
N GLN A 200 -22.87 7.13 7.43
CA GLN A 200 -22.15 6.32 6.44
C GLN A 200 -21.02 7.14 5.78
N GLU A 201 -20.23 7.84 6.61
CA GLU A 201 -19.17 8.74 6.20
C GLU A 201 -17.84 8.39 6.88
N ILE A 202 -16.75 8.48 6.12
CA ILE A 202 -15.39 8.54 6.61
C ILE A 202 -14.90 9.97 6.43
N ARG A 203 -14.66 10.65 7.54
CA ARG A 203 -14.04 11.97 7.54
C ARG A 203 -12.53 11.82 7.62
N THR A 204 -11.81 12.40 6.66
CA THR A 204 -10.35 12.53 6.68
C THR A 204 -9.92 13.99 6.79
N ILE A 205 -8.77 14.24 7.41
CA ILE A 205 -8.11 15.56 7.45
C ILE A 205 -6.97 15.63 6.44
N TYR A 206 -6.09 14.62 6.42
CA TYR A 206 -4.93 14.56 5.52
C TYR A 206 -5.09 13.38 4.58
N TYR A 207 -4.80 13.60 3.31
CA TYR A 207 -4.88 12.56 2.31
C TYR A 207 -4.00 12.88 1.09
N VAL A 208 -3.61 11.84 0.35
CA VAL A 208 -3.04 11.96 -1.00
C VAL A 208 -4.15 11.74 -2.00
N TYR A 209 -4.24 12.63 -2.99
CA TYR A 209 -5.14 12.55 -4.12
C TYR A 209 -4.61 13.44 -5.25
N ASP A 210 -4.86 13.08 -6.51
CA ASP A 210 -4.53 13.87 -7.71
C ASP A 210 -3.04 14.28 -7.89
N GLY A 211 -2.12 13.52 -7.29
CA GLY A 211 -0.70 13.87 -7.29
C GLY A 211 -0.32 14.89 -6.24
N SER A 212 -1.14 15.09 -5.21
CA SER A 212 -0.86 16.05 -4.14
C SER A 212 -1.28 15.58 -2.77
N VAL A 213 -0.65 16.15 -1.75
CA VAL A 213 -1.14 16.06 -0.37
C VAL A 213 -2.18 17.15 -0.15
N TRP A 214 -3.26 16.79 0.51
CA TRP A 214 -4.38 17.68 0.82
C TRP A 214 -4.59 17.72 2.34
N LYS A 215 -5.01 18.89 2.84
CA LYS A 215 -5.45 19.09 4.22
C LYS A 215 -6.82 19.77 4.24
N ASN A 216 -7.87 19.07 4.66
CA ASN A 216 -9.26 19.58 4.68
C ASN A 216 -9.62 20.33 3.39
N GLY A 217 -9.43 19.69 2.23
CA GLY A 217 -9.72 20.30 0.93
C GLY A 217 -8.70 21.34 0.44
N ASN A 218 -7.67 21.66 1.21
CA ASN A 218 -6.61 22.57 0.78
C ASN A 218 -5.41 21.79 0.24
N ARG A 219 -5.14 21.96 -1.05
CA ARG A 219 -4.01 21.32 -1.74
C ARG A 219 -2.67 21.92 -1.30
N TRP A 220 -1.68 21.08 -1.03
CA TRP A 220 -0.30 21.49 -0.87
C TRP A 220 0.45 21.38 -2.18
N LYS A 221 0.99 22.50 -2.68
CA LYS A 221 1.67 22.58 -3.98
C LYS A 221 2.94 21.71 -4.05
N ARG A 222 3.64 21.53 -2.93
CA ARG A 222 4.82 20.68 -2.78
C ARG A 222 4.81 20.11 -1.36
N CYS A 223 5.14 18.83 -1.22
CA CYS A 223 5.20 18.17 0.06
C CYS A 223 6.32 17.11 0.03
N SER A 224 7.30 17.25 0.91
CA SER A 224 8.26 16.18 1.19
C SER A 224 7.75 15.30 2.35
N ALA A 225 8.30 14.11 2.52
CA ALA A 225 7.95 13.23 3.63
C ALA A 225 8.27 13.88 4.98
N GLN A 226 9.38 14.60 5.07
CA GLN A 226 9.72 15.37 6.26
C GLN A 226 8.66 16.44 6.57
N PHE A 227 8.25 17.22 5.57
CA PHE A 227 7.23 18.25 5.76
C PHE A 227 5.88 17.66 6.18
N LEU A 228 5.46 16.55 5.54
CA LEU A 228 4.24 15.84 5.91
C LEU A 228 4.29 15.39 7.38
N ARG A 229 5.38 14.75 7.79
CA ARG A 229 5.60 14.30 9.16
C ARG A 229 5.53 15.45 10.15
N GLU A 230 6.25 16.54 9.90
CA GLU A 230 6.23 17.73 10.76
C GLU A 230 4.81 18.28 10.93
N LYS A 231 4.03 18.37 9.85
CA LYS A 231 2.65 18.87 9.91
C LYS A 231 1.64 17.92 10.54
N LEU A 232 1.85 16.61 10.46
CA LEU A 232 1.07 15.63 11.20
C LEU A 232 1.40 15.69 12.70
N GLU A 233 2.68 15.76 13.06
CA GLU A 233 3.16 15.86 14.44
C GLU A 233 2.72 17.16 15.13
N GLU A 234 2.89 18.31 14.47
CA GLU A 234 2.42 19.61 14.97
C GLU A 234 0.90 19.55 15.30
N HIS A 235 0.11 18.99 14.39
CA HIS A 235 -1.33 18.92 14.55
C HIS A 235 -1.73 17.88 15.62
N LYS A 236 -1.04 16.73 15.67
CA LYS A 236 -1.21 15.72 16.71
C LYS A 236 -1.01 16.34 18.10
N ASN A 237 0.11 17.04 18.30
CA ASN A 237 0.45 17.67 19.57
C ASN A 237 -0.55 18.75 19.97
N TYR A 238 -1.02 19.56 19.00
CA TYR A 238 -2.10 20.52 19.23
C TYR A 238 -3.41 19.86 19.69
N VAL A 239 -3.77 18.72 19.11
CA VAL A 239 -4.98 17.98 19.50
C VAL A 239 -4.86 17.38 20.89
N ILE A 240 -3.69 16.82 21.23
CA ILE A 240 -3.41 16.26 22.55
C ILE A 240 -3.51 17.37 23.62
N SER A 241 -2.88 18.52 23.40
CA SER A 241 -2.87 19.63 24.37
C SER A 241 -4.24 20.25 24.62
N ARG A 242 -5.20 20.08 23.71
CA ARG A 242 -6.59 20.54 23.85
C ARG A 242 -7.51 19.51 24.51
N ARG A 243 -7.06 18.26 24.64
CA ARG A 243 -7.82 17.15 25.25
C ARG A 243 -7.38 16.82 26.68
N SER A 244 -6.16 17.22 27.04
CA SER A 244 -5.65 17.22 28.43
C SER A 244 -6.23 18.36 29.24
#